data_AF-A0A7S1UFQ2-F1
#
_entry.id   AF-A0A7S1UFQ2-F1
#
_cell.length_a   1.000
_cell.length_b   1.000
_cell.length_c   1.000
_cell.angle_alpha   90.00
_cell.angle_beta   90.00
_cell.angle_gamma   90.00
#
_symmetry.space_group_name_H-M   'P 1'
#
loop_
_entity.id
_entity.type
_entity.pdbx_description
1 polymer ?
#
loop_
_entity_poly.entity_id
_entity_poly.type
_entity_poly.pdbx_seq_one_letter_code
_entity_poly.pdbx_strand_id
1 'polypeptide(L)'
;PGGETNGAMMAARRVMLTAAAAAALLAAPAAAIYEDEAGVIDWHIKNVGMVTDAVVRVKNPPRSYVATDKAIVAALRHDDGSVAWRYEMPNGELVDELRYVEDAGLLVLSKRGRSLRRLSRKGGLVWDQSGGGAAAETPSTPPPRMEVVDDTVFVLADNALTASDLATGRVLFVYFPDDEKLAEKAGCAPDTLMMHALRPRGDGGVTVVATGRAKRKSDKAKLVTFGLSRQSGADDASLAVFDGVVDLGGDFGA
;
A
#
# COMPACT_ATOMS: atom_id res chain seq x y z
N PRO A 1 -80.79 -22.09 -17.21
CA PRO A 1 -79.41 -21.63 -17.46
C PRO A 1 -78.94 -20.53 -16.47
N GLY A 2 -79.10 -20.73 -15.16
CA GLY A 2 -78.75 -19.73 -14.14
C GLY A 2 -77.99 -20.25 -12.90
N GLY A 3 -77.48 -21.49 -12.96
CA GLY A 3 -76.86 -22.16 -11.81
C GLY A 3 -75.33 -22.10 -11.75
N GLU A 4 -74.64 -21.92 -12.88
CA GLU A 4 -73.18 -22.07 -12.95
C GLU A 4 -72.39 -20.81 -12.51
N THR A 5 -72.99 -19.63 -12.57
CA THR A 5 -72.30 -18.36 -12.28
C THR A 5 -72.03 -18.14 -10.80
N ASN A 6 -72.89 -18.65 -9.91
CA ASN A 6 -72.73 -18.50 -8.47
C ASN A 6 -71.64 -19.40 -7.87
N GLY A 7 -71.38 -20.57 -8.48
CA GLY A 7 -70.35 -21.50 -8.03
C GLY A 7 -68.93 -21.00 -8.29
N ALA A 8 -68.68 -20.45 -9.48
CA ALA A 8 -67.39 -19.89 -9.87
C ALA A 8 -67.00 -18.67 -9.02
N MET A 9 -67.97 -17.81 -8.69
CA MET A 9 -67.74 -16.62 -7.84
C MET A 9 -67.43 -16.99 -6.38
N MET A 10 -68.05 -18.04 -5.84
CA MET A 10 -67.72 -18.58 -4.52
C MET A 10 -66.31 -19.20 -4.48
N ALA A 11 -65.91 -19.91 -5.53
CA ALA A 11 -64.57 -20.52 -5.63
C ALA A 11 -63.47 -19.45 -5.72
N ALA A 12 -63.65 -18.44 -6.57
CA ALA A 12 -62.71 -17.32 -6.69
C ALA A 12 -62.55 -16.54 -5.37
N ARG A 13 -63.65 -16.35 -4.63
CA ARG A 13 -63.63 -15.67 -3.33
C ARG A 13 -62.88 -16.48 -2.26
N ARG A 14 -63.01 -17.81 -2.27
CA ARG A 14 -62.24 -18.70 -1.38
C ARG A 14 -60.75 -18.65 -1.68
N VAL A 15 -60.37 -18.68 -2.97
CA VAL A 15 -58.96 -18.58 -3.40
C VAL A 15 -58.35 -17.22 -3.04
N MET A 16 -59.10 -16.13 -3.20
CA MET A 16 -58.63 -14.80 -2.76
C MET A 16 -58.49 -14.72 -1.24
N LEU A 17 -59.42 -15.29 -0.48
CA LEU A 17 -59.34 -15.31 0.99
C LEU A 17 -58.16 -16.16 1.49
N THR A 18 -57.89 -17.32 0.89
CA THR A 18 -56.72 -18.13 1.24
C THR A 18 -55.41 -17.47 0.81
N ALA A 19 -55.37 -16.82 -0.35
CA ALA A 19 -54.19 -16.07 -0.78
C ALA A 19 -53.90 -14.88 0.14
N ALA A 20 -54.94 -14.14 0.55
CA ALA A 20 -54.80 -13.03 1.50
C ALA A 20 -54.38 -13.51 2.89
N ALA A 21 -54.92 -14.63 3.37
CA ALA A 21 -54.51 -15.23 4.65
C ALA A 21 -53.07 -15.76 4.60
N ALA A 22 -52.65 -16.37 3.49
CA ALA A 22 -51.27 -16.79 3.28
C ALA A 22 -50.30 -15.60 3.20
N ALA A 23 -50.68 -14.52 2.52
CA ALA A 23 -49.89 -13.29 2.47
C ALA A 23 -49.76 -12.63 3.86
N ALA A 24 -50.83 -12.64 4.66
CA ALA A 24 -50.81 -12.13 6.02
C ALA A 24 -49.94 -13.00 6.96
N LEU A 25 -49.97 -14.33 6.81
CA LEU A 25 -49.07 -15.23 7.55
C LEU A 25 -47.59 -15.05 7.15
N LEU A 26 -47.32 -14.76 5.88
CA LEU A 26 -45.96 -14.53 5.37
C LEU A 26 -45.40 -13.14 5.72
N ALA A 27 -46.26 -12.18 6.13
CA ALA A 27 -45.83 -10.87 6.60
C ALA A 27 -45.41 -10.86 8.09
N ALA A 28 -45.75 -11.90 8.86
CA ALA A 28 -45.50 -11.97 10.30
C ALA A 28 -44.02 -12.09 10.75
N PRO A 29 -43.07 -12.66 9.97
CA PRO A 29 -41.67 -12.71 10.42
C PRO A 29 -40.84 -11.49 9.97
N ALA A 30 -41.44 -10.49 9.32
CA ALA A 30 -40.78 -9.22 9.04
C ALA A 30 -40.90 -8.26 10.24
N ALA A 31 -40.70 -8.77 11.46
CA ALA A 31 -40.54 -7.93 12.63
C ALA A 31 -39.13 -7.31 12.57
N ALA A 32 -39.08 -6.02 12.29
CA ALA A 32 -37.88 -5.21 12.49
C ALA A 32 -37.47 -5.28 13.97
N ILE A 33 -36.17 -5.26 14.23
CA ILE A 33 -35.59 -5.10 15.57
C ILE A 33 -36.25 -3.90 16.27
N TYR A 34 -36.67 -4.08 17.53
CA TYR A 34 -37.24 -2.98 18.31
C TYR A 34 -36.16 -1.95 18.66
N GLU A 35 -36.55 -0.68 18.87
CA GLU A 35 -35.60 0.41 19.16
C GLU A 35 -34.76 0.15 20.42
N ASP A 36 -35.34 -0.53 21.41
CA ASP A 36 -34.68 -0.94 22.65
C ASP A 36 -33.77 -2.18 22.48
N GLU A 37 -33.87 -2.88 21.36
CA GLU A 37 -33.01 -4.00 20.99
C GLU A 37 -31.83 -3.57 20.10
N ALA A 38 -31.90 -2.40 19.47
CA ALA A 38 -30.83 -1.83 18.68
C ALA A 38 -29.59 -1.53 19.54
N GLY A 39 -28.45 -2.12 19.19
CA GLY A 39 -27.21 -2.05 19.97
C GLY A 39 -27.13 -2.99 21.20
N VAL A 40 -28.21 -3.69 21.55
CA VAL A 40 -28.23 -4.75 22.58
C VAL A 40 -28.10 -6.14 21.95
N ILE A 41 -28.85 -6.37 20.87
CA ILE A 41 -28.87 -7.65 20.13
C ILE A 41 -28.04 -7.55 18.84
N ASP A 42 -27.62 -6.34 18.47
CA ASP A 42 -26.76 -6.11 17.31
C ASP A 42 -25.29 -6.45 17.60
N TRP A 43 -24.76 -7.47 16.93
CA TRP A 43 -23.33 -7.72 16.90
C TRP A 43 -22.73 -7.05 15.67
N HIS A 44 -21.65 -6.28 15.87
CA HIS A 44 -20.94 -5.61 14.79
C HIS A 44 -19.47 -6.03 14.80
N ILE A 45 -19.07 -6.85 13.83
CA ILE A 45 -17.67 -7.27 13.65
C ILE A 45 -17.00 -6.34 12.65
N LYS A 46 -15.98 -5.61 13.11
CA LYS A 46 -15.18 -4.71 12.26
C LYS A 46 -14.02 -5.47 11.63
N ASN A 47 -14.25 -6.00 10.43
CA ASN A 47 -13.20 -6.62 9.62
C ASN A 47 -12.46 -5.57 8.77
N VAL A 48 -11.18 -5.83 8.49
CA VAL A 48 -10.32 -4.95 7.67
C VAL A 48 -9.97 -5.53 6.30
N GLY A 49 -10.26 -6.82 6.06
CA GLY A 49 -9.88 -7.54 4.85
C GLY A 49 -8.71 -8.50 5.07
N MET A 50 -8.20 -9.06 3.98
CA MET A 50 -7.02 -9.93 4.00
C MET A 50 -5.76 -9.06 4.05
N VAL A 51 -4.88 -9.32 5.02
CA VAL A 51 -3.65 -8.55 5.21
C VAL A 51 -2.68 -8.80 4.05
N THR A 52 -2.21 -7.73 3.41
CA THR A 52 -1.21 -7.76 2.33
C THR A 52 0.16 -7.30 2.80
N ASP A 53 0.21 -6.41 3.80
CA ASP A 53 1.44 -5.97 4.45
C ASP A 53 1.18 -5.59 5.91
N ALA A 54 2.20 -5.71 6.77
CA ALA A 54 2.07 -5.43 8.19
C ALA A 54 3.37 -4.94 8.83
N VAL A 55 3.23 -3.97 9.73
CA VAL A 55 4.32 -3.49 10.59
C VAL A 55 3.86 -3.55 12.05
N VAL A 56 4.68 -4.19 12.89
CA VAL A 56 4.38 -4.37 14.31
C VAL A 56 5.20 -3.39 15.15
N ARG A 57 4.53 -2.61 16.00
CA ARG A 57 5.15 -1.76 17.02
C ARG A 57 4.90 -2.37 18.40
N VAL A 58 5.97 -2.74 19.08
CA VAL A 58 5.90 -3.38 20.42
C VAL A 58 5.91 -2.35 21.56
N LYS A 59 6.07 -1.05 21.28
CA LYS A 59 6.11 0.01 22.29
C LYS A 59 4.73 0.57 22.66
N ASN A 60 4.58 0.98 23.91
CA ASN A 60 3.32 1.38 24.54
C ASN A 60 2.59 2.56 23.82
N PRO A 61 1.29 2.41 23.48
CA PRO A 61 0.55 1.16 23.39
C PRO A 61 1.02 0.33 22.19
N PRO A 62 1.22 -0.99 22.36
CA PRO A 62 1.61 -1.87 21.25
C PRO A 62 0.50 -1.92 20.19
N ARG A 63 0.90 -1.83 18.92
CA ARG A 63 -0.02 -1.77 17.79
C ARG A 63 0.55 -2.53 16.59
N SER A 64 -0.32 -3.23 15.89
CA SER A 64 -0.04 -3.76 14.55
C SER A 64 -0.68 -2.83 13.53
N TYR A 65 0.10 -2.32 12.60
CA TYR A 65 -0.42 -1.58 11.45
C TYR A 65 -0.50 -2.54 10.28
N VAL A 66 -1.66 -2.61 9.64
CA VAL A 66 -1.92 -3.56 8.55
C VAL A 66 -2.45 -2.83 7.33
N ALA A 67 -2.03 -3.25 6.16
CA ALA A 67 -2.64 -2.93 4.89
C ALA A 67 -3.38 -4.17 4.36
N THR A 68 -4.46 -3.97 3.60
CA THR A 68 -5.30 -5.07 3.15
C THR A 68 -5.67 -5.00 1.67
N ASP A 69 -6.15 -6.14 1.16
CA ASP A 69 -6.71 -6.32 -0.19
C ASP A 69 -7.95 -5.44 -0.48
N LYS A 70 -8.53 -4.83 0.56
CA LYS A 70 -9.66 -3.89 0.47
C LYS A 70 -9.22 -2.43 0.47
N ALA A 71 -7.94 -2.16 0.16
CA ALA A 71 -7.42 -0.80 0.13
C ALA A 71 -7.62 -0.08 1.48
N ILE A 72 -7.47 -0.81 2.58
CA ILE A 72 -7.63 -0.31 3.94
C ILE A 72 -6.28 -0.39 4.64
N VAL A 73 -5.91 0.70 5.32
CA VAL A 73 -4.85 0.73 6.33
C VAL A 73 -5.50 0.81 7.70
N ALA A 74 -5.11 -0.04 8.64
CA ALA A 74 -5.68 -0.06 9.98
C ALA A 74 -4.61 -0.22 11.05
N ALA A 75 -4.88 0.31 12.23
CA ALA A 75 -4.16 -0.04 13.44
C ALA A 75 -4.99 -0.99 14.30
N LEU A 76 -4.43 -2.14 14.61
CA LEU A 76 -5.01 -3.14 15.50
C LEU A 76 -4.32 -3.03 16.87
N ARG A 77 -5.11 -3.16 17.93
CA ARG A 77 -4.57 -3.27 19.27
C ARG A 77 -4.09 -4.69 19.53
N HIS A 78 -3.00 -4.85 20.27
CA HIS A 78 -2.48 -6.18 20.62
C HIS A 78 -3.25 -6.87 21.75
N ASP A 79 -3.96 -6.10 22.58
CA ASP A 79 -4.69 -6.61 23.74
C ASP A 79 -5.87 -7.50 23.33
N ASP A 80 -6.67 -7.06 22.35
CA ASP A 80 -7.89 -7.75 21.93
C ASP A 80 -8.05 -7.91 20.41
N GLY A 81 -7.08 -7.43 19.61
CA GLY A 81 -7.18 -7.44 18.16
C GLY A 81 -8.16 -6.41 17.58
N SER A 82 -8.76 -5.55 18.40
CA SER A 82 -9.74 -4.56 17.96
C SER A 82 -9.10 -3.48 17.08
N VAL A 83 -9.92 -2.94 16.17
CA VAL A 83 -9.51 -1.87 15.27
C VAL A 83 -9.50 -0.55 16.03
N ALA A 84 -8.31 0.01 16.27
CA ALA A 84 -8.13 1.30 16.90
C ALA A 84 -8.48 2.47 15.96
N TRP A 85 -8.10 2.35 14.70
CA TRP A 85 -8.50 3.26 13.64
C TRP A 85 -8.38 2.57 12.28
N ARG A 86 -9.10 3.13 11.30
CA ARG A 86 -9.09 2.69 9.90
C ARG A 86 -8.94 3.91 8.99
N TYR A 87 -8.13 3.76 7.95
CA TYR A 87 -7.93 4.72 6.88
C TYR A 87 -8.21 4.00 5.56
N GLU A 88 -9.20 4.49 4.81
CA GLU A 88 -9.53 3.97 3.48
C GLU A 88 -8.67 4.69 2.45
N MET A 89 -7.98 3.92 1.61
CA MET A 89 -7.08 4.46 0.61
C MET A 89 -7.89 5.11 -0.52
N PRO A 90 -7.49 6.31 -0.99
CA PRO A 90 -8.19 6.99 -2.07
C PRO A 90 -8.30 6.14 -3.34
N ASN A 91 -9.47 6.14 -3.98
CA ASN A 91 -9.71 5.42 -5.24
C ASN A 91 -9.45 3.90 -5.18
N GLY A 92 -9.47 3.29 -3.99
CA GLY A 92 -9.26 1.85 -3.83
C GLY A 92 -7.84 1.39 -4.17
N GLU A 93 -6.85 2.28 -4.10
CA GLU A 93 -5.46 1.90 -4.38
C GLU A 93 -4.89 0.98 -3.31
N LEU A 94 -4.20 -0.07 -3.76
CA LEU A 94 -3.52 -1.01 -2.87
C LEU A 94 -2.21 -0.41 -2.36
N VAL A 95 -1.84 -0.83 -1.15
CA VAL A 95 -0.59 -0.46 -0.49
C VAL A 95 0.52 -1.37 -1.00
N ASP A 96 1.65 -0.76 -1.37
CA ASP A 96 2.87 -1.47 -1.79
C ASP A 96 3.76 -1.80 -0.58
N GLU A 97 3.89 -0.86 0.37
CA GLU A 97 4.71 -1.02 1.58
C GLU A 97 4.24 -0.09 2.71
N LEU A 98 4.28 -0.59 3.95
CA LEU A 98 4.11 0.15 5.19
C LEU A 98 5.43 0.32 5.91
N ARG A 99 5.61 1.48 6.55
CA ARG A 99 6.73 1.70 7.48
C ARG A 99 6.33 2.54 8.67
N TYR A 100 6.64 2.07 9.87
CA TYR A 100 6.41 2.82 11.10
C TYR A 100 7.65 3.58 11.53
N VAL A 101 7.47 4.84 11.94
CA VAL A 101 8.51 5.72 12.45
C VAL A 101 8.03 6.30 13.78
N GLU A 102 8.81 6.13 14.86
CA GLU A 102 8.37 6.35 16.25
C GLU A 102 7.65 7.69 16.47
N ASP A 103 8.27 8.78 16.01
CA ASP A 103 7.78 10.15 16.22
C ASP A 103 6.95 10.68 15.04
N ALA A 104 7.11 10.08 13.86
CA ALA A 104 6.41 10.54 12.68
C ALA A 104 5.04 9.87 12.48
N GLY A 105 4.89 8.60 12.87
CA GLY A 105 3.68 7.81 12.66
C GLY A 105 3.88 6.72 11.60
N LEU A 106 2.91 6.54 10.73
CA LEU A 106 2.92 5.50 9.70
C LEU A 106 3.13 6.12 8.33
N LEU A 107 4.12 5.63 7.59
CA LEU A 107 4.29 5.90 6.17
C LEU A 107 3.61 4.80 5.36
N VAL A 108 2.93 5.22 4.30
CA VAL A 108 2.18 4.35 3.39
C VAL A 108 2.64 4.64 1.98
N LEU A 109 3.21 3.64 1.33
CA LEU A 109 3.59 3.67 -0.06
C LEU A 109 2.52 2.97 -0.89
N SER A 110 2.04 3.61 -1.96
CA SER A 110 1.00 3.07 -2.83
C SER A 110 1.17 3.54 -4.28
N LYS A 111 0.26 3.10 -5.16
CA LYS A 111 0.29 3.36 -6.61
C LYS A 111 1.59 2.92 -7.29
N ARG A 112 2.23 1.85 -6.82
CA ARG A 112 3.54 1.36 -7.25
C ARG A 112 4.66 2.34 -6.91
N GLY A 113 4.64 2.86 -5.70
CA GLY A 113 5.64 3.80 -5.20
C GLY A 113 5.50 5.24 -5.68
N ARG A 114 4.45 5.57 -6.43
CA ARG A 114 4.17 6.94 -6.91
C ARG A 114 3.35 7.80 -5.96
N SER A 115 2.80 7.18 -4.91
CA SER A 115 2.12 7.87 -3.83
C SER A 115 2.79 7.51 -2.52
N LEU A 116 3.22 8.55 -1.80
CA LEU A 116 3.74 8.41 -0.46
C LEU A 116 2.86 9.25 0.47
N ARG A 117 2.36 8.64 1.54
CA ARG A 117 1.57 9.33 2.55
C ARG A 117 2.15 9.13 3.93
N ARG A 118 1.89 10.10 4.79
CA ARG A 118 2.12 9.97 6.22
C ARG A 118 0.80 10.08 6.97
N LEU A 119 0.52 9.06 7.77
CA LEU A 119 -0.55 9.05 8.75
C LEU A 119 0.04 9.28 10.14
N SER A 120 -0.67 10.05 10.95
CA SER A 120 -0.38 10.18 12.38
C SER A 120 -0.61 8.85 13.09
N ARG A 121 -0.08 8.72 14.32
CA ARG A 121 -0.32 7.53 15.17
C ARG A 121 -1.81 7.26 15.46
N LYS A 122 -2.68 8.25 15.24
CA LYS A 122 -4.14 8.17 15.42
C LYS A 122 -4.90 7.92 14.10
N GLY A 123 -4.21 7.70 12.98
CA GLY A 123 -4.81 7.39 11.68
C GLY A 123 -5.21 8.61 10.85
N GLY A 124 -5.05 9.83 11.37
CA GLY A 124 -5.29 11.06 10.58
C GLY A 124 -4.16 11.31 9.58
N LEU A 125 -4.51 11.68 8.34
CA LEU A 125 -3.56 12.07 7.29
C LEU A 125 -2.79 13.33 7.70
N VAL A 126 -1.46 13.27 7.63
CA VAL A 126 -0.55 14.40 7.94
C VAL A 126 -0.18 15.11 6.64
N TRP A 127 0.30 14.36 5.66
CA TRP A 127 0.60 14.85 4.32
C TRP A 127 0.48 13.73 3.29
N ASP A 128 0.31 14.13 2.04
CA ASP A 128 0.13 13.25 0.88
C ASP A 128 0.95 13.77 -0.30
N GLN A 129 1.86 12.95 -0.79
CA GLN A 129 2.66 13.15 -1.99
C GLN A 129 2.16 12.21 -3.09
N SER A 130 0.90 12.37 -3.50
CA SER A 130 0.31 11.66 -4.64
C SER A 130 0.38 12.52 -5.89
N GLY A 131 1.13 12.09 -6.90
CA GLY A 131 1.00 12.65 -8.25
C GLY A 131 -0.38 12.35 -8.84
N GLY A 132 -0.97 13.32 -9.55
CA GLY A 132 -2.30 13.23 -10.19
C GLY A 132 -2.40 12.27 -11.38
N GLY A 133 -1.67 11.15 -11.36
CA GLY A 133 -1.71 10.11 -12.39
C GLY A 133 -2.62 8.94 -11.99
N ALA A 134 -3.33 8.39 -12.98
CA ALA A 134 -3.91 7.06 -12.87
C ALA A 134 -2.79 6.05 -12.55
N ALA A 135 -3.07 5.07 -11.70
CA ALA A 135 -2.14 3.97 -11.49
C ALA A 135 -1.88 3.33 -12.86
N ALA A 136 -0.62 3.27 -13.29
CA ALA A 136 -0.27 2.45 -14.45
C ALA A 136 -0.84 1.04 -14.23
N GLU A 137 -1.16 0.29 -15.28
CA GLU A 137 -1.73 -1.06 -15.13
C GLU A 137 -0.65 -2.15 -15.02
N THR A 138 0.60 -1.87 -15.43
CA THR A 138 1.71 -2.85 -15.48
C THR A 138 2.59 -2.91 -14.21
N PRO A 139 2.73 -4.07 -13.54
CA PRO A 139 3.52 -4.22 -12.30
C PRO A 139 4.92 -3.59 -12.42
N SER A 140 5.31 -2.73 -11.46
CA SER A 140 6.67 -2.21 -11.39
C SER A 140 7.59 -3.36 -10.99
N THR A 141 8.58 -3.67 -11.82
CA THR A 141 9.60 -4.67 -11.52
C THR A 141 10.95 -3.96 -11.50
N PRO A 142 11.67 -3.94 -10.36
CA PRO A 142 11.35 -4.57 -9.08
C PRO A 142 10.21 -3.85 -8.32
N PRO A 143 9.58 -4.51 -7.33
CA PRO A 143 8.52 -3.91 -6.54
C PRO A 143 9.04 -2.67 -5.78
N PRO A 144 8.17 -1.68 -5.51
CA PRO A 144 8.58 -0.45 -4.86
C PRO A 144 9.15 -0.73 -3.47
N ARG A 145 10.13 0.07 -3.06
CA ARG A 145 10.73 -0.02 -1.72
C ARG A 145 10.89 1.34 -1.07
N MET A 146 10.68 1.39 0.24
CA MET A 146 10.88 2.58 1.05
C MET A 146 11.90 2.35 2.16
N GLU A 147 12.79 3.31 2.38
CA GLU A 147 13.66 3.36 3.55
C GLU A 147 13.62 4.76 4.18
N VAL A 148 13.76 4.82 5.50
CA VAL A 148 13.78 6.08 6.24
C VAL A 148 15.14 6.19 6.91
N VAL A 149 15.84 7.28 6.64
CA VAL A 149 17.13 7.59 7.23
C VAL A 149 17.08 9.03 7.71
N ASP A 150 17.30 9.21 9.01
CA ASP A 150 17.10 10.47 9.71
C ASP A 150 15.72 11.08 9.39
N ASP A 151 15.70 12.30 8.85
CA ASP A 151 14.47 13.01 8.46
C ASP A 151 14.13 12.87 6.96
N THR A 152 14.73 11.89 6.28
CA THR A 152 14.54 11.68 4.83
C THR A 152 13.93 10.31 4.54
N VAL A 153 12.90 10.29 3.71
CA VAL A 153 12.28 9.09 3.17
C VAL A 153 12.80 8.86 1.75
N PHE A 154 13.43 7.72 1.53
CA PHE A 154 13.90 7.27 0.23
C PHE A 154 12.92 6.25 -0.35
N VAL A 155 12.48 6.46 -1.59
CA VAL A 155 11.57 5.59 -2.31
C VAL A 155 12.21 5.17 -3.63
N LEU A 156 12.39 3.87 -3.81
CA LEU A 156 12.80 3.26 -5.07
C LEU A 156 11.56 2.72 -5.78
N ALA A 157 11.23 3.30 -6.93
CA ALA A 157 10.10 2.90 -7.76
C ALA A 157 10.33 3.30 -9.22
N ASP A 158 9.83 2.51 -10.18
CA ASP A 158 9.91 2.80 -11.61
C ASP A 158 11.34 3.17 -12.09
N ASN A 159 12.36 2.50 -11.55
CA ASN A 159 13.77 2.79 -11.78
C ASN A 159 14.17 4.25 -11.47
N ALA A 160 13.52 4.87 -10.49
CA ALA A 160 13.88 6.17 -9.95
C ALA A 160 14.02 6.08 -8.43
N LEU A 161 14.96 6.83 -7.87
CA LEU A 161 15.06 7.04 -6.43
C LEU A 161 14.56 8.45 -6.11
N THR A 162 13.47 8.53 -5.37
CA THR A 162 12.96 9.79 -4.83
C THR A 162 13.37 9.92 -3.37
N ALA A 163 13.86 11.08 -2.98
CA ALA A 163 14.05 11.44 -1.58
C ALA A 163 13.07 12.54 -1.20
N SER A 164 12.38 12.36 -0.08
CA SER A 164 11.39 13.29 0.43
C SER A 164 11.63 13.61 1.90
N ASP A 165 11.32 14.83 2.31
CA ASP A 165 11.38 15.27 3.69
C ASP A 165 10.26 14.60 4.52
N LEU A 166 10.63 13.95 5.63
CA LEU A 166 9.70 13.19 6.47
C LEU A 166 8.64 14.08 7.15
N ALA A 167 9.02 15.31 7.48
CA ALA A 167 8.14 16.24 8.19
C ALA A 167 7.03 16.79 7.27
N THR A 168 7.41 17.18 6.05
CA THR A 168 6.56 17.94 5.13
C THR A 168 6.04 17.14 3.93
N GLY A 169 6.66 16.00 3.61
CA GLY A 169 6.40 15.27 2.36
C GLY A 169 6.94 15.98 1.13
N ARG A 170 7.77 17.02 1.29
CA ARG A 170 8.37 17.75 0.17
C ARG A 170 9.44 16.88 -0.49
N VAL A 171 9.34 16.69 -1.80
CA VAL A 171 10.39 16.06 -2.59
C VAL A 171 11.67 16.91 -2.51
N LEU A 172 12.75 16.30 -2.06
CA LEU A 172 14.08 16.89 -1.98
C LEU A 172 14.83 16.69 -3.29
N PHE A 173 14.81 15.47 -3.83
CA PHE A 173 15.38 15.17 -5.14
C PHE A 173 14.77 13.91 -5.75
N VAL A 174 14.93 13.76 -7.05
CA VAL A 174 14.65 12.53 -7.80
C VAL A 174 15.90 12.20 -8.60
N TYR A 175 16.39 10.98 -8.46
CA TYR A 175 17.53 10.44 -9.18
C TYR A 175 17.08 9.36 -10.16
N PHE A 176 17.49 9.52 -11.42
CA PHE A 176 17.31 8.52 -12.47
C PHE A 176 18.68 7.91 -12.80
N PRO A 177 18.79 6.58 -12.93
CA PRO A 177 20.00 5.87 -13.30
C PRO A 177 20.22 5.93 -14.81
N ASP A 178 20.17 7.12 -15.40
CA ASP A 178 20.63 7.37 -16.78
C ASP A 178 22.09 7.83 -16.81
N ASP A 179 22.79 7.69 -15.68
CA ASP A 179 24.17 8.13 -15.56
C ASP A 179 25.09 7.20 -16.35
N GLU A 180 25.55 7.68 -17.51
CA GLU A 180 26.55 7.02 -18.34
C GLU A 180 27.76 6.56 -17.52
N LYS A 181 28.14 7.31 -16.47
CA LYS A 181 29.26 6.95 -15.58
C LYS A 181 28.95 5.73 -14.74
N LEU A 182 27.71 5.61 -14.25
CA LEU A 182 27.30 4.44 -13.46
C LEU A 182 27.21 3.20 -14.35
N ALA A 183 26.67 3.35 -15.56
CA ALA A 183 26.59 2.29 -16.55
C ALA A 183 27.98 1.82 -17.02
N GLU A 184 28.91 2.76 -17.25
CA GLU A 184 30.30 2.46 -17.56
C GLU A 184 30.96 1.64 -16.44
N LYS A 185 30.81 2.07 -15.18
CA LYS A 185 31.32 1.32 -14.00
C LYS A 185 30.67 -0.06 -13.89
N ALA A 186 29.38 -0.16 -14.18
CA ALA A 186 28.64 -1.42 -14.22
C ALA A 186 29.03 -2.33 -15.39
N GLY A 187 29.77 -1.83 -16.39
CA GLY A 187 30.03 -2.56 -17.63
C GLY A 187 28.76 -2.87 -18.43
N CYS A 188 27.69 -2.09 -18.25
CA CYS A 188 26.40 -2.27 -18.91
C CYS A 188 26.06 -1.08 -19.80
N ALA A 189 25.07 -1.24 -20.69
CA ALA A 189 24.52 -0.10 -21.41
C ALA A 189 23.60 0.72 -20.47
N PRO A 190 23.58 2.07 -20.54
CA PRO A 190 22.80 2.90 -19.61
C PRO A 190 21.32 2.54 -19.55
N ASP A 191 20.72 2.25 -20.71
CA ASP A 191 19.33 1.82 -20.89
C ASP A 191 18.99 0.46 -20.26
N THR A 192 20.00 -0.28 -19.78
CA THR A 192 19.81 -1.60 -19.18
C THR A 192 19.98 -1.62 -17.67
N LEU A 193 20.34 -0.48 -17.06
CA LEU A 193 20.59 -0.37 -15.63
C LEU A 193 19.27 -0.34 -14.85
N MET A 194 19.14 -1.25 -13.89
CA MET A 194 17.95 -1.44 -13.06
C MET A 194 18.34 -1.39 -11.59
N MET A 195 17.70 -0.52 -10.82
CA MET A 195 17.86 -0.45 -9.36
C MET A 195 16.92 -1.44 -8.66
N HIS A 196 17.44 -2.21 -7.68
CA HIS A 196 16.75 -3.34 -7.03
C HIS A 196 16.50 -3.20 -5.54
N ALA A 197 17.41 -2.58 -4.80
CA ALA A 197 17.31 -2.55 -3.35
C ALA A 197 17.82 -1.24 -2.76
N LEU A 198 17.26 -0.92 -1.60
CA LEU A 198 17.65 0.19 -0.73
C LEU A 198 18.07 -0.36 0.62
N ARG A 199 19.15 0.17 1.18
CA ARG A 199 19.59 -0.12 2.55
C ARG A 199 20.08 1.13 3.25
N PRO A 200 19.67 1.42 4.50
CA PRO A 200 20.27 2.49 5.29
C PRO A 200 21.78 2.32 5.45
N ARG A 201 22.51 3.43 5.46
CA ARG A 201 23.94 3.52 5.75
C ARG A 201 24.13 4.26 7.07
N GLY A 202 25.21 3.95 7.80
CA GLY A 202 25.48 4.53 9.12
C GLY A 202 25.80 6.02 9.15
N ASP A 203 25.85 6.69 7.99
CA ASP A 203 26.22 8.09 7.83
C ASP A 203 25.04 8.99 7.41
N GLY A 204 23.80 8.49 7.52
CA GLY A 204 22.61 9.23 7.13
C GLY A 204 22.22 9.08 5.65
N GLY A 205 22.87 8.17 4.92
CA GLY A 205 22.54 7.84 3.53
C GLY A 205 21.83 6.51 3.33
N VAL A 206 21.59 6.17 2.07
CA VAL A 206 21.16 4.85 1.62
C VAL A 206 22.13 4.27 0.61
N THR A 207 22.36 2.96 0.66
CA THR A 207 23.00 2.21 -0.42
C THR A 207 21.92 1.70 -1.36
N VAL A 208 22.08 2.00 -2.64
CA VAL A 208 21.26 1.45 -3.73
C VAL A 208 22.03 0.31 -4.38
N VAL A 209 21.35 -0.81 -4.62
CA VAL A 209 21.87 -1.93 -5.39
C VAL A 209 21.26 -1.88 -6.78
N ALA A 210 22.09 -1.91 -7.82
CA ALA A 210 21.66 -1.94 -9.22
C ALA A 210 22.36 -3.05 -10.01
N THR A 211 21.71 -3.54 -11.05
CA THR A 211 22.30 -4.46 -12.03
C THR A 211 22.05 -3.93 -13.43
N GLY A 212 22.89 -4.33 -14.39
CA GLY A 212 22.67 -4.00 -15.79
C GLY A 212 23.03 -5.15 -16.70
N ARG A 213 22.50 -5.12 -17.94
CA ARG A 213 22.85 -6.12 -18.94
C ARG A 213 24.24 -5.79 -19.52
N ALA A 214 25.12 -6.78 -19.46
CA ALA A 214 26.43 -6.76 -20.07
C ALA A 214 26.40 -6.26 -21.53
N LYS A 215 27.33 -5.37 -21.90
CA LYS A 215 27.44 -4.83 -23.27
C LYS A 215 27.82 -5.92 -24.28
N ARG A 216 28.59 -6.93 -23.87
CA ARG A 216 29.00 -8.06 -24.72
C ARG A 216 28.55 -9.37 -24.12
N LYS A 217 28.29 -10.38 -24.96
CA LYS A 217 27.91 -11.74 -24.54
C LYS A 217 28.98 -12.43 -23.66
N SER A 218 30.22 -11.96 -23.73
CA SER A 218 31.34 -12.43 -22.90
C SER A 218 31.47 -11.74 -21.55
N ASP A 219 30.76 -10.62 -21.34
CA ASP A 219 30.89 -9.83 -20.12
C ASP A 219 29.93 -10.38 -19.06
N LYS A 220 30.41 -10.56 -17.84
CA LYS A 220 29.58 -11.00 -16.71
C LYS A 220 28.65 -9.88 -16.27
N ALA A 221 27.43 -10.22 -15.86
CA ALA A 221 26.54 -9.27 -15.20
C ALA A 221 27.20 -8.78 -13.91
N LYS A 222 27.28 -7.46 -13.72
CA LYS A 222 27.89 -6.86 -12.53
C LYS A 222 26.82 -6.32 -11.60
N LEU A 223 27.05 -6.52 -10.31
CA LEU A 223 26.32 -5.83 -9.25
C LEU A 223 27.03 -4.51 -8.98
N VAL A 224 26.31 -3.41 -9.08
CA VAL A 224 26.82 -2.09 -8.69
C VAL A 224 26.10 -1.64 -7.44
N THR A 225 26.88 -1.25 -6.45
CA THR A 225 26.34 -0.58 -5.26
C THR A 225 26.84 0.84 -5.24
N PHE A 226 25.93 1.78 -4.96
CA PHE A 226 26.28 3.18 -4.79
C PHE A 226 25.57 3.74 -3.57
N GLY A 227 26.31 4.51 -2.78
CA GLY A 227 25.77 5.24 -1.63
C GLY A 227 25.22 6.59 -2.04
N LEU A 228 24.10 6.99 -1.47
CA LEU A 228 23.48 8.29 -1.62
C LEU A 228 23.19 8.87 -0.24
N SER A 229 23.81 9.99 0.10
CA SER A 229 23.60 10.69 1.37
C SER A 229 23.31 12.15 1.12
N ARG A 230 22.51 12.77 2.00
CA ARG A 230 22.34 14.22 2.00
C ARG A 230 23.60 14.87 2.57
N GLN A 231 24.26 15.76 1.83
CA GLN A 231 25.36 16.55 2.40
C GLN A 231 24.82 17.61 3.35
N SER A 232 25.38 17.69 4.55
CA SER A 232 25.08 18.75 5.52
C SER A 232 25.55 20.11 4.99
N GLY A 233 24.64 21.10 4.95
CA GLY A 233 24.99 22.50 4.66
C GLY A 233 24.85 22.93 3.19
N ALA A 234 24.35 22.05 2.30
CA ALA A 234 23.98 22.44 0.95
C ALA A 234 22.46 22.63 0.87
N ASP A 235 22.03 23.80 0.39
CA ASP A 235 20.61 24.10 0.10
C ASP A 235 20.08 23.21 -1.04
N ASP A 236 20.99 22.66 -1.85
CA ASP A 236 20.73 21.65 -2.86
C ASP A 236 21.34 20.31 -2.42
N ALA A 237 20.61 19.21 -2.58
CA ALA A 237 21.07 17.86 -2.27
C ALA A 237 22.25 17.47 -3.17
N SER A 238 23.49 17.82 -2.78
CA SER A 238 24.69 17.37 -3.46
C SER A 238 24.89 15.87 -3.19
N LEU A 239 24.73 15.10 -4.26
CA LEU A 239 24.85 13.65 -4.31
C LEU A 239 26.32 13.25 -4.15
N ALA A 240 26.68 12.64 -3.03
CA ALA A 240 27.97 11.97 -2.91
C ALA A 240 27.80 10.49 -3.31
N VAL A 241 28.00 10.18 -4.59
CA VAL A 241 28.03 8.80 -5.09
C VAL A 241 29.32 8.15 -4.59
N PHE A 242 29.22 7.31 -3.56
CA PHE A 242 30.34 6.50 -3.11
C PHE A 242 30.27 5.11 -3.76
N ASP A 243 31.34 4.75 -4.47
CA ASP A 243 31.39 3.55 -5.30
C ASP A 243 31.90 2.32 -4.54
N GLY A 244 31.14 1.22 -4.64
CA GLY A 244 31.64 -0.13 -4.40
C GLY A 244 31.16 -1.04 -5.54
N VAL A 245 32.04 -1.36 -6.49
CA VAL A 245 31.76 -2.40 -7.49
C VAL A 245 32.19 -3.72 -6.87
N VAL A 246 31.21 -4.58 -6.58
CA VAL A 246 31.47 -5.95 -6.12
C VAL A 246 31.27 -6.87 -7.32
N ASP A 247 32.37 -7.39 -7.86
CA ASP A 247 32.32 -8.44 -8.87
C ASP A 247 31.95 -9.76 -8.19
N LEU A 248 30.71 -10.22 -8.40
CA LEU A 248 30.22 -11.44 -7.77
C LEU A 248 30.76 -12.72 -8.43
N GLY A 249 31.56 -12.63 -9.49
CA GLY A 249 32.33 -13.75 -10.03
C GLY A 249 31.54 -14.96 -10.57
N GLY A 250 30.20 -14.98 -10.49
CA GLY A 250 29.35 -16.11 -10.84
C GLY A 250 28.55 -15.91 -12.12
N ASP A 251 28.49 -16.96 -12.95
CA ASP A 251 27.52 -17.07 -14.04
C ASP A 251 26.12 -17.21 -13.46
N PHE A 252 25.34 -16.13 -13.48
CA PHE A 252 23.90 -16.23 -13.28
C PHE A 252 23.28 -16.64 -14.62
N GLY A 253 23.15 -17.96 -14.80
CA GLY A 253 22.47 -18.56 -15.94
C GLY A 253 21.00 -18.12 -16.03
N ALA A 254 20.53 -18.04 -17.28
CA ALA A 254 19.21 -17.58 -17.71
C ALA A 254 18.01 -18.27 -17.05
#